data_AF-A0A914Q4Z3-F1
#
_entry.id   AF-A0A914Q4Z3-F1
#
_cell.length_a   1.000
_cell.length_b   1.000
_cell.length_c   1.000
_cell.angle_alpha   90.00
_cell.angle_beta   90.00
_cell.angle_gamma   90.00
#
_symmetry.space_group_name_H-M   'P 1'
#
loop_
_entity.id
_entity.type
_entity.pdbx_description
1 polymer ?
#
loop_
_entity_poly.entity_id
_entity_poly.type
_entity_poly.pdbx_seq_one_letter_code
_entity_poly.pdbx_strand_id
1 'polypeptide(L)'
;MGVTIGRKIVKGGKLVTTKGTCDLGPSLSGKVDTFVGLAGGNFGLCNCEGGDALISATCNKKDGFWPGDSCGFNTLDCGAPFMAFPCSGVVYSSFLTDLNKNPIKEGSYIFSAWSLLDDVILYEDQVWGNPTSLIPNSTNKKVYNTYTHMQTKELTAEDQFDMVVHHIVA
;
A
#
# COMPACT_ATOMS: atom_id res chain seq x y z
N MET A 1 7.46 4.77 -1.03
CA MET A 1 6.83 3.83 -1.99
C MET A 1 7.53 2.46 -2.08
N GLY A 2 8.29 2.01 -1.07
CA GLY A 2 9.09 0.78 -1.20
C GLY A 2 8.25 -0.46 -1.51
N VAL A 3 7.22 -0.71 -0.70
CA VAL A 3 6.30 -1.85 -0.87
C VAL A 3 5.59 -1.78 -2.22
N THR A 4 4.96 -0.66 -2.57
CA THR A 4 4.18 -0.52 -3.81
C THR A 4 5.02 -0.70 -5.08
N ILE A 5 6.25 -0.18 -5.09
CA ILE A 5 7.20 -0.41 -6.18
C ILE A 5 7.63 -1.89 -6.23
N GLY A 6 7.94 -2.49 -5.08
CA GLY A 6 8.29 -3.91 -4.99
C GLY A 6 7.19 -4.81 -5.55
N ARG A 7 5.93 -4.54 -5.19
CA ARG A 7 4.76 -5.25 -5.74
C ARG A 7 4.71 -5.12 -7.27
N LYS A 8 4.92 -3.92 -7.82
CA LYS A 8 4.92 -3.70 -9.27
C LYS A 8 6.04 -4.47 -9.96
N ILE A 9 7.25 -4.51 -9.38
CA ILE A 9 8.37 -5.28 -9.91
C ILE A 9 8.02 -6.76 -9.97
N VAL A 10 7.43 -7.32 -8.91
CA VAL A 10 7.04 -8.73 -8.89
C VAL A 10 5.94 -9.04 -9.90
N LYS A 11 4.91 -8.19 -9.98
CA LYS A 11 3.81 -8.40 -10.95
C LYS A 11 4.23 -8.20 -12.40
N GLY A 12 5.30 -7.43 -12.63
CA GLY A 12 5.83 -7.13 -13.95
C GLY A 12 4.87 -6.33 -14.84
N GLY A 13 5.01 -6.55 -16.15
CA GLY A 13 4.26 -5.92 -17.22
C GLY A 13 4.56 -4.44 -17.41
N LYS A 14 3.66 -3.76 -18.13
CA LYS A 14 3.81 -2.35 -18.47
C LYS A 14 3.68 -1.45 -17.24
N LEU A 15 4.63 -0.55 -17.04
CA LEU A 15 4.63 0.52 -16.05
C LEU A 15 4.51 1.86 -16.78
N VAL A 16 3.47 2.63 -16.44
CA VAL A 16 3.24 3.97 -16.98
C VAL A 16 3.45 4.99 -15.86
N THR A 17 4.35 5.94 -16.09
CA THR A 17 4.79 6.95 -15.12
C THR A 17 4.61 8.36 -15.68
N THR A 18 4.85 9.36 -14.86
CA THR A 18 4.98 10.76 -15.28
C THR A 18 6.15 10.97 -16.23
N LYS A 19 7.21 10.15 -16.14
CA LYS A 19 8.43 10.26 -16.96
C LYS A 19 8.41 9.41 -18.24
N GLY A 20 7.39 8.58 -18.43
CA GLY A 20 7.28 7.73 -19.60
C GLY A 20 6.77 6.33 -19.27
N THR A 21 6.99 5.42 -20.20
CA THR A 21 6.51 4.03 -20.11
C THR A 21 7.70 3.09 -20.15
N CYS A 22 7.65 2.05 -19.33
CA CYS A 22 8.63 0.96 -19.28
C CYS A 22 7.92 -0.39 -19.27
N ASP A 23 8.51 -1.42 -19.86
CA ASP A 23 8.06 -2.79 -19.72
C ASP A 23 9.00 -3.51 -18.75
N LEU A 24 8.44 -3.99 -17.62
CA LEU A 24 9.20 -4.71 -16.59
C LEU A 24 9.36 -6.20 -16.93
N GLY A 25 8.80 -6.65 -18.06
CA GLY A 25 8.85 -8.03 -18.49
C GLY A 25 7.81 -8.91 -17.79
N PRO A 26 7.96 -10.24 -17.88
CA PRO A 26 7.00 -11.17 -17.28
C PRO A 26 7.01 -11.10 -15.75
N SER A 27 5.88 -11.50 -15.14
CA SER A 27 5.75 -11.60 -13.69
C SER A 27 6.81 -12.52 -13.07
N LEU A 28 7.36 -12.09 -11.93
CA LEU A 28 8.24 -12.87 -11.06
C LEU A 28 7.48 -13.60 -9.95
N SER A 29 6.15 -13.47 -9.88
CA SER A 29 5.29 -14.07 -8.85
C SER A 29 5.63 -15.53 -8.54
N GLY A 30 5.77 -16.37 -9.58
CA GLY A 30 6.11 -17.79 -9.42
C GLY A 30 7.54 -18.09 -8.97
N LYS A 31 8.37 -17.05 -8.78
CA LYS A 31 9.75 -17.12 -8.27
C LYS A 31 9.88 -16.50 -6.87
N VAL A 32 8.83 -15.85 -6.37
CA VAL A 32 8.81 -15.24 -5.04
C VAL A 32 8.05 -16.19 -4.13
N ASP A 33 8.77 -16.83 -3.21
CA ASP A 33 8.13 -17.65 -2.18
C ASP A 33 7.31 -16.76 -1.24
N THR A 34 7.99 -15.81 -0.58
CA THR A 34 7.35 -14.91 0.39
C THR A 34 7.58 -13.44 0.04
N PHE A 35 6.51 -12.64 0.09
CA PHE A 35 6.55 -11.19 -0.04
C PHE A 35 6.05 -10.54 1.25
N VAL A 36 6.91 -9.75 1.91
CA VAL A 36 6.58 -9.03 3.15
C VAL A 36 6.48 -7.53 2.86
N GLY A 37 5.30 -6.95 3.06
CA GLY A 37 5.07 -5.52 3.02
C GLY A 37 5.04 -4.92 4.43
N LEU A 38 5.97 -4.01 4.72
CA LEU A 38 6.00 -3.26 5.98
C LEU A 38 5.65 -1.80 5.70
N ALA A 39 4.63 -1.28 6.39
CA ALA A 39 4.21 0.13 6.32
C ALA A 39 4.07 0.64 4.87
N GLY A 40 3.33 -0.09 4.03
CA GLY A 40 3.32 0.13 2.59
C GLY A 40 2.05 0.79 2.06
N GLY A 41 2.07 2.07 1.65
CA GLY A 41 0.86 2.77 1.16
C GLY A 41 0.21 2.22 -0.13
N ASN A 42 -0.48 1.08 -0.07
CA ASN A 42 -1.09 0.37 -1.20
C ASN A 42 -2.39 1.01 -1.69
N PHE A 43 -3.06 1.76 -0.84
CA PHE A 43 -4.25 2.55 -1.20
C PHE A 43 -3.94 4.05 -1.27
N GLY A 44 -2.67 4.43 -1.22
CA GLY A 44 -2.21 5.82 -1.17
C GLY A 44 -1.92 6.27 0.25
N LEU A 45 -1.73 7.57 0.46
CA LEU A 45 -1.55 8.16 1.78
C LEU A 45 -2.53 9.31 1.93
N CYS A 46 -3.17 9.45 3.09
CA CYS A 46 -4.23 10.44 3.23
C CYS A 46 -3.75 11.89 3.21
N ASN A 47 -2.52 12.13 3.65
CA ASN A 47 -1.83 13.40 3.46
C ASN A 47 -1.44 13.69 1.99
N CYS A 48 -1.82 12.83 1.03
CA CYS A 48 -1.67 13.08 -0.40
C CYS A 48 -3.00 13.42 -1.09
N GLU A 49 -4.11 13.60 -0.36
CA GLU A 49 -5.40 14.01 -0.93
C GLU A 49 -5.41 15.49 -1.34
N GLY A 50 -6.37 15.87 -2.19
CA GLY A 50 -6.63 17.26 -2.53
C GLY A 50 -5.44 17.98 -3.19
N GLY A 51 -5.03 19.11 -2.61
CA GLY A 51 -4.01 20.00 -3.16
C GLY A 51 -2.61 19.38 -3.22
N ASP A 52 -2.29 18.45 -2.31
CA ASP A 52 -0.97 17.82 -2.24
C ASP A 52 -0.63 17.04 -3.51
N ALA A 53 -1.65 16.48 -4.19
CA ALA A 53 -1.50 15.81 -5.46
C ALA A 53 -1.02 16.72 -6.61
N LEU A 54 -1.13 18.05 -6.47
CA LEU A 54 -0.70 19.04 -7.47
C LEU A 54 0.68 19.60 -7.20
N ILE A 55 1.08 19.68 -5.92
CA ILE A 55 2.33 20.34 -5.51
C ILE A 55 3.45 19.37 -5.17
N SER A 56 3.11 18.12 -4.80
CA SER A 56 4.08 17.13 -4.36
C SER A 56 4.18 15.98 -5.35
N ALA A 57 5.39 15.79 -5.91
CA ALA A 57 5.65 14.73 -6.87
C ALA A 57 5.33 13.34 -6.28
N THR A 58 5.52 13.11 -4.98
CA THR A 58 5.19 11.81 -4.35
C THR A 58 3.69 11.56 -4.22
N CYS A 59 2.85 12.60 -4.33
CA CYS A 59 1.40 12.52 -4.13
C CYS A 59 0.62 12.59 -5.44
N ASN A 60 1.28 12.66 -6.60
CA ASN A 60 0.59 12.92 -7.86
C ASN A 60 -0.41 11.80 -8.25
N LYS A 61 -1.40 12.18 -9.08
CA LYS A 61 -2.51 11.30 -9.50
C LYS A 61 -2.12 10.19 -10.50
N LYS A 62 -0.87 10.14 -10.96
CA LYS A 62 -0.42 9.18 -11.99
C LYS A 62 0.40 8.06 -11.38
N ASP A 63 1.54 8.37 -10.77
CA ASP A 63 2.48 7.40 -10.20
C ASP A 63 2.88 7.70 -8.74
N GLY A 64 2.12 8.57 -8.08
CA GLY A 64 2.27 8.86 -6.66
C GLY A 64 1.29 8.12 -5.75
N PHE A 65 1.23 8.58 -4.51
CA PHE A 65 0.40 8.07 -3.43
C PHE A 65 -0.97 8.75 -3.31
N TRP A 66 -1.47 9.37 -4.37
CA TRP A 66 -2.82 9.97 -4.35
C TRP A 66 -3.87 8.92 -3.96
N PRO A 67 -4.61 9.11 -2.86
CA PRO A 67 -5.58 8.14 -2.36
C PRO A 67 -6.97 8.29 -3.03
N GLY A 68 -7.15 9.27 -3.92
CA GLY A 68 -8.47 9.73 -4.33
C GLY A 68 -8.95 10.89 -3.45
N ASP A 69 -9.76 11.79 -4.01
CA ASP A 69 -10.29 12.94 -3.26
C ASP A 69 -11.68 12.67 -2.66
N SER A 70 -12.27 11.52 -3.00
CA SER A 70 -13.62 11.14 -2.57
C SER A 70 -13.83 9.63 -2.60
N CYS A 71 -14.70 9.15 -1.70
CA CYS A 71 -15.29 7.82 -1.79
C CYS A 71 -16.81 7.88 -1.58
N GLY A 72 -17.60 7.59 -2.62
CA GLY A 72 -19.04 7.83 -2.58
C GLY A 72 -19.35 9.30 -2.32
N PHE A 73 -20.02 9.59 -1.20
CA PHE A 73 -20.32 10.96 -0.75
C PHE A 73 -19.32 11.51 0.28
N ASN A 74 -18.34 10.70 0.72
CA ASN A 74 -17.24 11.16 1.56
C ASN A 74 -16.22 11.90 0.67
N THR A 75 -15.73 13.07 1.11
CA THR A 75 -14.85 13.95 0.33
C THR A 75 -13.80 14.59 1.24
N LEU A 76 -12.53 14.51 0.85
CA LEU A 76 -11.36 15.04 1.60
C LEU A 76 -11.33 14.62 3.08
N ASP A 77 -11.64 13.34 3.32
CA ASP A 77 -11.75 12.74 4.64
C ASP A 77 -11.26 11.28 4.62
N CYS A 78 -10.29 10.95 3.75
CA CYS A 78 -9.92 9.55 3.54
C CYS A 78 -9.36 8.87 4.80
N GLY A 79 -8.77 9.62 5.72
CA GLY A 79 -8.18 9.12 6.96
C GLY A 79 -9.15 9.10 8.14
N ALA A 80 -10.43 9.40 7.91
CA ALA A 80 -11.41 9.45 8.97
C ALA A 80 -11.63 8.05 9.59
N PRO A 81 -11.67 7.94 10.94
CA PRO A 81 -11.90 6.66 11.62
C PRO A 81 -13.32 6.12 11.37
N PHE A 82 -14.26 7.02 11.01
CA PHE A 82 -15.63 6.69 10.66
C PHE A 82 -16.01 7.44 9.40
N MET A 83 -16.54 6.72 8.40
CA MET A 83 -17.09 7.32 7.19
C MET A 83 -18.58 7.61 7.37
N ALA A 84 -19.00 8.83 7.05
CA ALA A 84 -20.40 9.25 7.18
C ALA A 84 -21.32 8.52 6.18
N PHE A 85 -20.77 8.09 5.04
CA PHE A 85 -21.48 7.38 3.99
C PHE A 85 -20.76 6.10 3.58
N PRO A 86 -21.46 5.09 3.03
CA PRO A 86 -20.81 3.92 2.46
C PRO A 86 -19.81 4.31 1.38
N CYS A 87 -18.59 3.77 1.50
CA CYS A 87 -17.55 4.00 0.53
C CYS A 87 -17.75 3.09 -0.70
N SER A 88 -17.81 3.70 -1.89
CA SER A 88 -17.75 3.00 -3.17
C SER A 88 -17.03 3.82 -4.23
N GLY A 89 -16.41 3.13 -5.20
CA GLY A 89 -15.88 3.78 -6.41
C GLY A 89 -14.63 4.63 -6.23
N VAL A 90 -13.79 4.35 -5.22
CA VAL A 90 -12.51 5.06 -5.04
C VAL A 90 -11.65 4.91 -6.29
N VAL A 91 -11.08 6.02 -6.74
CA VAL A 91 -10.04 6.05 -7.78
C VAL A 91 -8.77 6.59 -7.15
N TYR A 92 -7.77 5.72 -7.01
CA TYR A 92 -6.43 6.08 -6.55
C TYR A 92 -5.62 6.68 -7.71
N SER A 93 -4.34 6.97 -7.47
CA SER A 93 -3.41 7.23 -8.58
C SER A 93 -3.48 6.11 -9.62
N SER A 94 -3.24 6.42 -10.90
CA SER A 94 -3.33 5.41 -11.97
C SER A 94 -2.47 4.18 -11.65
N PHE A 95 -1.27 4.40 -11.14
CA PHE A 95 -0.35 3.36 -10.68
C PHE A 95 -0.95 2.47 -9.60
N LEU A 96 -1.51 3.02 -8.52
CA LEU A 96 -2.11 2.24 -7.43
C LEU A 96 -3.38 1.54 -7.87
N THR A 97 -4.22 2.21 -8.68
CA THR A 97 -5.43 1.64 -9.26
C THR A 97 -5.10 0.40 -10.10
N ASP A 98 -4.12 0.50 -11.01
CA ASP A 98 -3.69 -0.61 -11.84
C ASP A 98 -3.03 -1.72 -11.03
N LEU A 99 -2.21 -1.36 -10.03
CA LEU A 99 -1.52 -2.31 -9.16
C LEU A 99 -2.51 -3.16 -8.35
N ASN A 100 -3.56 -2.54 -7.81
CA ASN A 100 -4.57 -3.20 -6.99
C ASN A 100 -5.60 -3.98 -7.79
N LYS A 101 -5.88 -3.59 -9.05
CA LYS A 101 -6.73 -4.36 -9.96
C LYS A 101 -6.04 -5.59 -10.57
N ASN A 102 -4.70 -5.63 -10.54
CA ASN A 102 -3.96 -6.75 -11.10
C ASN A 102 -4.10 -8.01 -10.23
N PRO A 103 -4.66 -9.13 -10.76
CA PRO A 103 -4.92 -10.34 -10.00
C PRO A 103 -3.66 -11.18 -9.69
N ILE A 104 -2.52 -10.88 -10.32
CA ILE A 104 -1.25 -11.59 -10.08
C ILE A 104 -0.81 -11.33 -8.64
N LYS A 105 -0.57 -12.39 -7.87
CA LYS A 105 -0.07 -12.31 -6.49
C LYS A 105 1.41 -11.96 -6.44
N GLU A 106 1.87 -11.33 -5.37
CA GLU A 106 3.26 -10.92 -5.16
C GLU A 106 4.16 -12.04 -4.61
N GLY A 107 3.61 -13.21 -4.33
CA GLY A 107 4.33 -14.42 -3.95
C GLY A 107 3.37 -15.55 -3.58
N SER A 108 3.91 -16.71 -3.19
CA SER A 108 3.13 -17.80 -2.62
C SER A 108 2.52 -17.41 -1.26
N TYR A 109 3.30 -16.70 -0.45
CA TYR A 109 2.89 -16.14 0.84
C TYR A 109 3.05 -14.62 0.81
N ILE A 110 1.99 -13.91 1.21
CA ILE A 110 1.98 -12.45 1.25
C ILE A 110 1.65 -12.01 2.67
N PHE A 111 2.53 -11.24 3.28
CA PHE A 111 2.32 -10.69 4.61
C PHE A 111 2.32 -9.16 4.56
N SER A 112 1.41 -8.57 5.33
CA SER A 112 1.38 -7.12 5.55
C SER A 112 1.57 -6.83 7.03
N ALA A 113 2.42 -5.87 7.36
CA ALA A 113 2.54 -5.41 8.74
C ALA A 113 2.67 -3.88 8.80
N TRP A 114 2.05 -3.29 9.81
CA TRP A 114 2.06 -1.85 10.02
C TRP A 114 1.80 -1.49 11.48
N SER A 115 2.01 -0.22 11.82
CA SER A 115 1.67 0.30 13.14
C SER A 115 0.56 1.34 13.08
N LEU A 116 -0.29 1.35 14.10
CA LEU A 116 -1.33 2.36 14.29
C LEU A 116 -0.76 3.73 14.70
N LEU A 117 0.47 3.78 15.23
CA LEU A 117 1.18 5.02 15.57
C LEU A 117 2.31 5.37 14.58
N ASP A 118 2.16 4.92 13.34
CA ASP A 118 3.07 5.29 12.25
C ASP A 118 3.02 6.82 12.03
N ASP A 119 4.18 7.47 12.20
CA ASP A 119 4.38 8.92 12.17
C ASP A 119 4.51 9.49 10.74
N VAL A 120 4.47 8.64 9.71
CA VAL A 120 4.57 9.02 8.29
C VAL A 120 3.27 8.69 7.54
N ILE A 121 2.72 7.50 7.74
CA ILE A 121 1.44 7.09 7.14
C ILE A 121 0.28 7.84 7.79
N LEU A 122 0.37 8.03 9.13
CA LEU A 122 -0.64 8.70 9.94
C LEU A 122 -2.01 7.99 9.89
N TYR A 123 -3.02 8.60 10.52
CA TYR A 123 -4.43 8.18 10.44
C TYR A 123 -4.69 6.71 10.78
N GLU A 124 -3.88 6.11 11.66
CA GLU A 124 -4.00 4.69 12.01
C GLU A 124 -3.98 3.75 10.80
N ASP A 125 -3.21 4.12 9.77
CA ASP A 125 -3.10 3.43 8.48
C ASP A 125 -4.37 3.51 7.60
N GLN A 126 -5.36 4.33 7.94
CA GLN A 126 -6.64 4.37 7.22
C GLN A 126 -6.59 5.18 5.92
N VAL A 127 -7.13 4.58 4.85
CA VAL A 127 -7.51 5.24 3.60
C VAL A 127 -8.87 4.70 3.16
N TRP A 128 -9.91 5.54 3.20
CA TRP A 128 -11.29 5.20 2.84
C TRP A 128 -11.80 3.93 3.55
N GLY A 129 -11.49 3.82 4.85
CA GLY A 129 -11.82 2.68 5.70
C GLY A 129 -11.03 1.40 5.44
N ASN A 130 -9.96 1.47 4.63
CA ASN A 130 -9.06 0.36 4.37
C ASN A 130 -7.67 0.67 4.93
N PRO A 131 -7.02 -0.28 5.64
CA PRO A 131 -5.62 -0.12 6.03
C PRO A 131 -4.73 -0.05 4.77
N THR A 132 -4.09 1.10 4.53
CA THR A 132 -3.26 1.33 3.34
C THR A 132 -2.07 0.39 3.27
N SER A 133 -1.51 -0.01 4.41
CA SER A 133 -0.42 -0.98 4.49
C SER A 133 -0.82 -2.40 4.08
N LEU A 134 -2.12 -2.70 4.02
CA LEU A 134 -2.61 -4.00 3.60
C LEU A 134 -2.39 -4.20 2.10
N ILE A 135 -1.60 -5.22 1.74
CA ILE A 135 -1.49 -5.70 0.37
C ILE A 135 -2.76 -6.49 0.03
N PRO A 136 -3.47 -6.18 -1.06
CA PRO A 136 -4.57 -7.00 -1.55
C PRO A 136 -4.18 -8.47 -1.68
N ASN A 137 -5.00 -9.36 -1.13
CA ASN A 137 -4.77 -10.81 -1.08
C ASN A 137 -3.64 -11.26 -0.14
N SER A 138 -3.26 -10.45 0.86
CA SER A 138 -2.38 -10.91 1.93
C SER A 138 -2.87 -12.22 2.56
N THR A 139 -1.96 -13.17 2.73
CA THR A 139 -2.17 -14.42 3.46
C THR A 139 -2.50 -14.14 4.92
N ASN A 140 -1.72 -13.26 5.56
CA ASN A 140 -1.95 -12.83 6.93
C ASN A 140 -1.38 -11.41 7.16
N LYS A 141 -1.66 -10.83 8.32
CA LYS A 141 -1.22 -9.48 8.67
C LYS A 141 -0.88 -9.34 10.15
N LYS A 142 0.05 -8.44 10.47
CA LYS A 142 0.41 -8.05 11.84
C LYS A 142 0.16 -6.56 12.03
N VAL A 143 -0.49 -6.18 13.14
CA VAL A 143 -0.73 -4.79 13.48
C VAL A 143 -0.04 -4.48 14.81
N TYR A 144 0.83 -3.47 14.80
CA TYR A 144 1.55 -3.00 15.98
C TYR A 144 0.90 -1.72 16.52
N ASN A 145 0.98 -1.51 17.83
CA ASN A 145 0.29 -0.37 18.45
C ASN A 145 1.19 0.85 18.66
N THR A 146 2.52 0.72 18.62
CA THR A 146 3.41 1.74 19.19
C THR A 146 4.64 2.11 18.36
N TYR A 147 4.80 1.56 17.16
CA TYR A 147 6.00 1.78 16.37
C TYR A 147 5.83 2.96 15.44
N THR A 148 6.87 3.79 15.34
CA THR A 148 7.01 4.76 14.24
C THR A 148 7.17 4.02 12.90
N HIS A 149 7.11 4.77 11.80
CA HIS A 149 7.27 4.22 10.45
C HIS A 149 8.53 3.37 10.30
N MET A 150 9.66 3.90 10.77
CA MET A 150 10.96 3.23 10.67
C MET A 150 11.08 2.06 11.64
N GLN A 151 10.55 2.22 12.86
CA GLN A 151 10.56 1.16 13.87
C GLN A 151 9.77 -0.08 13.44
N THR A 152 8.70 0.10 12.65
CA THR A 152 7.94 -1.01 12.07
C THR A 152 8.82 -1.95 11.25
N LYS A 153 9.90 -1.46 10.66
CA LYS A 153 10.92 -2.28 9.96
C LYS A 153 12.06 -2.69 10.87
N GLU A 154 12.53 -1.80 11.73
CA GLU A 154 13.79 -1.98 12.47
C GLU A 154 13.65 -2.85 13.73
N LEU A 155 12.47 -2.86 14.36
CA LEU A 155 12.22 -3.54 15.63
C LEU A 155 11.43 -4.85 15.49
N THR A 156 11.13 -5.27 14.25
CA THR A 156 10.24 -6.42 13.96
C THR A 156 10.97 -7.52 13.18
N ALA A 157 12.30 -7.59 13.31
CA ALA A 157 13.11 -8.55 12.57
C ALA A 157 12.73 -10.01 12.87
N GLU A 158 12.29 -10.31 14.10
CA GLU A 158 11.79 -11.62 14.49
C GLU A 158 10.47 -11.97 13.76
N ASP A 159 9.48 -11.06 13.76
CA ASP A 159 8.25 -11.25 13.01
C ASP A 159 8.52 -11.41 11.50
N GLN A 160 9.46 -10.63 10.94
CA GLN A 160 9.88 -10.75 9.53
C GLN A 160 10.50 -12.11 9.24
N PHE A 161 11.33 -12.63 10.14
CA PHE A 161 11.93 -13.95 10.02
C PHE A 161 10.85 -15.04 10.03
N ASP A 162 9.89 -14.97 10.95
CA ASP A 162 8.79 -15.94 11.02
C ASP A 162 7.90 -15.91 9.78
N MET A 163 7.64 -14.72 9.22
CA MET A 163 6.90 -14.59 7.97
C MET A 163 7.64 -15.25 6.80
N VAL A 164 8.96 -15.07 6.70
CA VAL A 164 9.77 -15.56 5.57
C VAL A 164 10.12 -17.04 5.68
N VAL A 165 10.46 -17.51 6.88
CA VAL A 165 11.00 -18.86 7.10
C VAL A 165 9.92 -19.85 7.51
N HIS A 166 8.98 -19.40 8.34
CA HIS A 166 7.95 -20.27 8.92
C HIS A 166 6.57 -20.02 8.29
N HIS A 167 6.41 -18.98 7.47
CA HIS A 167 5.15 -18.58 6.84
C HIS A 167 4.01 -18.34 7.83
N ILE A 168 4.34 -17.81 9.01
CA ILE A 168 3.38 -17.49 10.07
C ILE A 168 3.44 -16.02 10.47
N VAL A 169 2.44 -15.58 11.22
CA VAL A 169 2.43 -14.32 11.95
C VAL A 169 2.25 -14.66 13.42
N ALA A 170 3.21 -14.25 14.25
CA ALA A 170 3.17 -14.39 15.70
C ALA A 170 2.15 -13.45 16.36
#